data_AF-A0A1L5YAT5-F1
#
_entry.id   AF-A0A1L5YAT5-F1
#
_cell.length_a   1.000
_cell.length_b   1.000
_cell.length_c   1.000
_cell.angle_alpha   90.00
_cell.angle_beta   90.00
_cell.angle_gamma   90.00
#
_symmetry.space_group_name_H-M   'P 1'
#
loop_
_entity.id
_entity.type
_entity.pdbx_description
1 polymer ?
#
loop_
_entity_poly.entity_id
_entity_poly.type
_entity_poly.pdbx_seq_one_letter_code
_entity_poly.pdbx_strand_id
1 'polypeptide(L)'
;MTRGTSLVTGLIVFLLGGLGYLGFRSIGFEHFSAGIASQAILVLVVLIWIASYLLRAMTGQMTFMEQRRRYRASYAGFTGDILQKRFEMMGPLEQEDLLKEVRQAFPD
;
A
#
# COMPACT_ATOMS: atom_id res chain seq x y z
N MET A 1 -20.07 1.74 5.78
CA MET A 1 -20.49 2.48 7.00
C MET A 1 -22.01 2.45 7.07
N THR A 2 -22.61 2.04 8.19
CA THR A 2 -24.06 2.16 8.37
C THR A 2 -24.38 3.59 8.85
N ARG A 3 -25.62 4.05 8.64
CA ARG A 3 -26.06 5.40 9.03
C ARG A 3 -25.85 5.71 10.51
N GLY A 4 -25.95 4.70 11.38
CA GLY A 4 -25.68 4.82 12.81
C GLY A 4 -24.20 5.05 13.13
N THR A 5 -23.29 4.37 12.40
CA THR A 5 -21.84 4.53 12.62
C THR A 5 -21.38 5.96 12.33
N SER A 6 -21.87 6.59 11.26
CA SER A 6 -21.49 7.97 10.93
C SER A 6 -21.93 8.99 11.99
N LEU A 7 -23.11 8.79 12.59
CA LEU A 7 -23.61 9.64 13.68
C LEU A 7 -22.74 9.55 14.93
N VAL A 8 -22.37 8.33 15.31
CA VAL A 8 -21.48 8.08 16.45
C VAL A 8 -20.09 8.66 16.19
N THR A 9 -19.54 8.49 14.97
CA THR A 9 -18.26 9.11 14.59
C THR A 9 -18.32 10.63 14.68
N GLY A 10 -19.39 11.26 14.16
CA GLY A 10 -19.59 12.70 14.27
C GLY A 10 -19.65 13.19 15.72
N LEU A 11 -20.35 12.44 16.59
CA LEU A 11 -20.43 12.75 18.02
C LEU A 11 -19.07 12.66 18.71
N ILE A 12 -18.28 11.63 18.40
CA ILE A 12 -16.91 11.48 18.93
C ILE A 12 -16.03 12.67 18.51
N VAL A 13 -16.06 13.05 17.23
CA VAL A 13 -15.28 14.18 16.72
C VAL A 13 -15.72 15.50 17.38
N PHE A 14 -17.02 15.70 17.57
CA PHE A 14 -17.55 16.87 18.27
C PHE A 14 -17.07 16.95 19.73
N LEU A 15 -17.16 15.83 20.46
CA LEU A 15 -16.68 15.75 21.85
C LEU A 15 -15.18 15.99 21.96
N LEU A 16 -14.38 15.44 21.04
CA LEU A 16 -12.94 15.70 20.97
C LEU A 16 -12.62 17.18 20.76
N GLY A 17 -13.35 17.85 19.86
CA GLY A 17 -13.22 19.30 19.66
C GLY A 17 -13.57 20.12 20.91
N GLY A 18 -14.68 19.77 21.58
CA GLY A 18 -15.11 20.43 22.81
C GLY A 18 -14.15 20.23 23.98
N LEU A 19 -13.65 19.01 24.17
CA LEU A 19 -12.64 18.70 25.19
C LEU A 19 -11.31 19.39 24.91
N GLY A 20 -10.89 19.43 23.64
CA GLY A 20 -9.73 20.19 23.21
C GLY A 20 -9.85 21.67 23.55
N TYR A 21 -11.01 22.29 23.28
CA TYR A 21 -11.27 23.68 23.64
C TYR A 21 -11.16 23.94 25.16
N LEU A 22 -11.75 23.07 25.98
CA LEU A 22 -11.64 23.18 27.45
C LEU A 22 -10.20 23.04 27.93
N GLY A 23 -9.43 22.12 27.34
CA GLY A 23 -8.00 21.93 27.65
C GLY A 23 -7.14 23.13 27.22
N PHE A 24 -7.39 23.73 26.06
CA PHE A 24 -6.68 24.94 25.66
C PHE A 24 -6.99 26.11 26.60
N ARG A 25 -8.26 26.27 27.00
CA ARG A 25 -8.66 27.30 27.95
C ARG A 25 -7.99 27.13 29.32
N SER A 26 -7.86 25.90 29.83
CA SER A 26 -7.27 25.65 31.16
C SER A 26 -5.76 25.91 31.24
N ILE A 27 -5.06 25.88 30.11
CA ILE A 27 -3.60 26.13 30.03
C ILE A 27 -3.31 27.63 29.76
N GLY A 28 -4.34 28.49 29.71
CA GLY A 28 -4.18 29.95 29.56
C GLY A 28 -4.17 30.44 28.11
N PHE A 29 -4.59 29.62 27.15
CA PHE A 29 -4.73 30.01 25.74
C PHE A 29 -6.05 30.75 25.47
N GLU A 30 -6.41 31.72 26.33
CA GLU A 30 -7.70 32.42 26.26
C GLU A 30 -7.88 33.26 24.97
N HIS A 31 -6.78 33.70 24.37
CA HIS A 31 -6.76 34.46 23.11
C HIS A 31 -6.63 33.58 21.85
N PHE A 32 -6.57 32.26 22.01
CA PHE A 32 -6.38 31.35 20.88
C PHE A 32 -7.71 31.11 20.19
N SER A 33 -7.88 31.68 19.00
CA SER A 33 -9.13 31.52 18.26
C SER A 33 -9.30 30.07 17.80
N ALA A 34 -10.55 29.58 17.83
CA ALA A 34 -10.89 28.26 17.29
C ALA A 34 -10.47 28.11 15.80
N GLY A 35 -10.41 29.23 15.06
CA GLY A 35 -9.88 29.28 13.71
C GLY A 35 -8.39 28.96 13.62
N ILE A 36 -7.56 29.53 14.51
CA ILE A 36 -6.12 29.25 14.53
C ILE A 36 -5.86 27.79 14.92
N ALA A 37 -6.59 27.26 15.91
CA ALA A 37 -6.46 25.86 16.33
C ALA A 37 -6.85 24.88 15.21
N SER A 38 -7.98 25.11 14.55
CA SER A 38 -8.42 24.25 13.43
C SER A 38 -7.47 24.33 12.24
N GLN A 39 -6.92 25.52 11.94
CA GLN A 39 -5.91 25.70 10.91
C GLN A 39 -4.60 24.98 11.26
N ALA A 40 -4.15 25.02 12.51
CA ALA A 40 -2.96 24.29 12.95
C ALA A 40 -3.13 22.77 12.80
N ILE A 41 -4.29 22.23 13.17
CA ILE A 41 -4.63 20.82 12.97
C ILE A 41 -4.62 20.47 11.47
N LEU A 42 -5.25 21.29 10.62
CA LEU A 42 -5.26 21.07 9.18
C LEU A 42 -3.84 21.04 8.61
N VAL A 43 -3.01 22.01 8.98
CA VAL A 43 -1.60 22.06 8.55
C VAL A 43 -0.86 20.81 9.01
N LEU A 44 -1.05 20.38 10.26
CA LEU A 44 -0.42 19.16 10.78
C LEU A 44 -0.84 17.91 9.99
N VAL A 45 -2.13 17.77 9.66
CA VAL A 45 -2.64 16.66 8.83
C VAL A 45 -1.99 16.69 7.45
N VAL A 46 -1.90 17.85 6.81
CA VAL A 46 -1.26 18.02 5.51
C VAL A 46 0.23 17.66 5.58
N LEU A 47 0.94 18.11 6.62
CA LEU A 47 2.35 17.77 6.82
C LEU A 47 2.57 16.26 6.99
N ILE A 48 1.74 15.60 7.80
CA ILE A 48 1.78 14.14 7.97
C ILE A 48 1.51 13.45 6.63
N TRP A 49 0.55 13.93 5.85
CA TRP A 49 0.22 13.37 4.55
C TRP A 49 1.37 13.51 3.54
N ILE A 50 2.01 14.69 3.49
CA ILE A 50 3.19 14.94 2.66
C ILE A 50 4.36 14.05 3.10
N ALA A 51 4.65 13.98 4.40
CA ALA A 51 5.70 13.13 4.95
C ALA A 51 5.45 11.65 4.60
N SER A 52 4.21 11.18 4.71
CA SER A 52 3.83 9.83 4.29
C SER A 52 4.10 9.58 2.80
N TYR A 53 3.81 10.55 1.93
CA TYR A 53 4.12 10.43 0.52
C TYR A 53 5.63 10.38 0.28
N LEU A 54 6.39 11.28 0.91
CA LEU A 54 7.84 11.34 0.79
C LEU A 54 8.51 10.05 1.25
N LEU A 55 8.08 9.49 2.38
CA LEU A 55 8.59 8.22 2.91
C LEU A 55 8.31 7.05 1.94
N ARG A 56 7.10 6.96 1.37
CA ARG A 56 6.79 5.93 0.36
C ARG A 56 7.62 6.06 -0.90
N ALA A 57 7.88 7.30 -1.34
CA ALA A 57 8.74 7.56 -2.49
C ALA A 57 10.20 7.17 -2.20
N MET A 58 10.75 7.56 -1.05
CA MET A 58 12.13 7.28 -0.66
C MET A 58 12.40 5.79 -0.39
N THR A 59 11.44 5.10 0.24
CA THR A 59 11.55 3.66 0.54
C THR A 59 11.23 2.76 -0.66
N GLY A 60 10.74 3.33 -1.77
CA GLY A 60 10.32 2.55 -2.93
C GLY A 60 9.10 1.66 -2.67
N GLN A 61 8.39 1.84 -1.55
CA GLN A 61 7.11 1.19 -1.25
C GLN A 61 5.98 1.79 -2.09
N MET A 62 6.08 1.58 -3.41
CA MET A 62 5.06 1.94 -4.37
C MET A 62 4.23 0.71 -4.70
N THR A 63 2.92 0.80 -4.47
CA THR A 63 1.95 -0.26 -4.70
C THR A 63 2.12 -0.94 -6.06
N PHE A 64 2.43 -0.20 -7.13
CA PHE A 64 2.65 -0.75 -8.46
C PHE A 64 3.88 -1.67 -8.55
N MET A 65 5.01 -1.28 -7.93
CA MET A 65 6.22 -2.10 -7.95
C MET A 65 6.04 -3.38 -7.14
N GLU A 66 5.35 -3.31 -6.01
CA GLU A 66 5.00 -4.49 -5.22
C GLU A 66 3.97 -5.39 -5.91
N GLN A 67 2.95 -4.82 -6.54
CA GLN A 67 1.99 -5.57 -7.37
C GLN A 67 2.71 -6.30 -8.51
N ARG A 68 3.58 -5.61 -9.25
CA ARG A 68 4.35 -6.20 -10.36
C ARG A 68 5.31 -7.29 -9.87
N ARG A 69 5.99 -7.08 -8.74
CA ARG A 69 6.89 -8.09 -8.14
C ARG A 69 6.10 -9.33 -7.73
N ARG A 70 4.96 -9.14 -7.05
CA ARG A 70 4.08 -10.22 -6.59
C ARG A 70 3.46 -11.00 -7.73
N TYR A 71 3.00 -10.31 -8.78
CA TYR A 71 2.46 -10.94 -9.99
C TYR A 71 3.52 -11.82 -10.67
N ARG A 72 4.74 -11.30 -10.87
CA ARG A 72 5.84 -12.09 -11.45
C ARG A 72 6.22 -13.29 -10.59
N ALA A 73 6.31 -13.13 -9.27
CA ALA A 73 6.62 -14.24 -8.37
C ALA A 73 5.55 -15.35 -8.42
N SER A 74 4.27 -14.98 -8.45
CA SER A 74 3.17 -15.94 -8.53
C SER A 74 3.12 -16.68 -9.86
N TYR A 75 3.34 -15.99 -10.98
CA TYR A 75 3.31 -16.60 -12.31
C TYR A 75 4.56 -17.42 -12.61
N ALA A 76 5.75 -17.00 -12.16
CA ALA A 76 6.99 -17.71 -12.44
C ALA A 76 6.99 -19.12 -11.83
N GLY A 77 6.57 -19.27 -10.57
CA GLY A 77 6.50 -20.58 -9.92
C GLY A 77 5.46 -21.49 -10.56
N PHE A 78 4.24 -21.00 -10.76
CA PHE A 78 3.15 -21.76 -11.37
C PHE A 78 3.45 -22.20 -12.81
N THR A 79 4.07 -21.32 -13.60
CA THR A 79 4.40 -21.63 -15.00
C THR A 79 5.53 -22.64 -15.09
N GLY A 80 6.54 -22.55 -14.22
CA GLY A 80 7.64 -23.52 -14.15
C GLY A 80 7.15 -24.93 -13.85
N ASP A 81 6.28 -25.09 -12.85
CA ASP A 81 5.72 -26.40 -12.47
C ASP A 81 4.87 -27.01 -13.60
N ILE A 82 4.11 -26.19 -14.33
CA ILE A 82 3.32 -26.66 -15.48
C ILE A 82 4.22 -27.05 -16.65
N LEU A 83 5.24 -26.24 -16.96
CA LEU A 83 6.19 -26.54 -18.03
C LEU A 83 6.94 -27.84 -17.73
N GLN A 84 7.39 -28.02 -16.49
CA GLN A 84 8.09 -29.21 -16.03
C GLN A 84 7.21 -30.46 -16.18
N LYS A 85 5.96 -30.40 -15.71
CA LYS A 85 5.00 -31.52 -15.86
C LYS A 85 4.72 -31.85 -17.33
N ARG A 86 4.56 -30.83 -18.19
CA ARG A 86 4.38 -31.06 -19.63
C ARG A 86 5.62 -31.68 -20.26
N PHE A 87 6.81 -31.25 -19.83
CA PHE A 87 8.08 -31.82 -20.27
C PHE A 87 8.18 -33.30 -19.90
N GLU A 88 7.89 -33.65 -18.64
CA GLU A 88 7.91 -35.04 -18.15
C GLU A 88 6.88 -35.95 -18.82
N MET A 89 5.77 -35.40 -19.34
CA MET A 89 4.76 -36.15 -20.08
C MET A 89 5.13 -36.39 -21.56
N MET A 90 6.11 -35.68 -22.11
CA MET A 90 6.58 -35.88 -23.49
C MET A 90 7.41 -37.17 -23.62
N GLY A 91 7.45 -37.74 -24.82
CA GLY A 91 8.29 -38.89 -25.10
C GLY A 91 9.79 -38.55 -25.01
N PRO A 92 10.69 -39.53 -24.79
CA PRO A 92 12.13 -39.28 -24.65
C PRO A 92 12.74 -38.57 -25.86
N LEU A 93 12.33 -38.94 -27.07
CA LEU A 93 12.79 -38.32 -28.32
C LEU A 93 12.33 -36.86 -28.44
N GLU A 94 11.08 -36.58 -28.07
CA GLU A 94 10.52 -35.22 -28.09
C GLU A 94 11.20 -34.32 -27.07
N GLN A 95 11.52 -34.85 -25.89
CA GLN A 95 12.28 -34.13 -24.87
C GLN A 95 13.68 -33.75 -25.37
N GLU A 96 14.40 -34.69 -26.00
CA GLU A 96 15.73 -34.43 -26.56
C GLU A 96 15.70 -33.37 -27.66
N ASP A 97 14.74 -33.44 -28.56
CA ASP A 97 14.61 -32.47 -29.65
C ASP A 97 14.24 -31.08 -29.13
N LEU A 98 13.36 -30.99 -28.12
CA LEU A 98 13.04 -29.72 -27.47
C LEU A 98 14.28 -29.12 -26.77
N LEU A 99 15.08 -29.93 -26.10
CA LEU A 99 16.33 -29.46 -25.46
C LEU A 99 17.36 -28.96 -26.47
N LYS A 100 17.44 -29.58 -27.66
CA LYS A 100 18.28 -29.09 -28.76
C LYS A 100 17.78 -27.75 -29.27
N GLU A 101 16.48 -27.61 -29.49
CA GLU A 101 15.87 -26.36 -29.96
C GLU A 101 16.11 -25.20 -28.98
N VAL A 102 15.92 -25.43 -27.68
CA VAL A 102 16.20 -24.44 -26.63
C VAL A 102 17.68 -24.03 -26.64
N ARG A 103 18.60 -24.98 -26.77
CA ARG A 103 20.05 -24.69 -26.85
C ARG A 103 20.43 -23.89 -28.10
N GLN A 104 19.75 -24.11 -29.22
CA GLN A 104 19.96 -23.32 -30.43
C GLN A 104 19.38 -21.91 -30.32
N ALA A 105 18.24 -21.76 -29.64
CA ALA A 105 17.60 -20.46 -29.41
C ALA A 105 18.36 -19.59 -28.39
N PHE A 106 19.03 -20.21 -27.42
CA PHE A 106 19.85 -19.56 -26.39
C PHE A 106 21.27 -20.14 -26.40
N PRO A 107 22.10 -19.79 -27.40
CA PRO A 107 23.49 -20.18 -27.42
C PRO A 107 24.26 -19.48 -26.30
N ASP A 108 25.16 -20.23 -25.64
CA ASP A 108 25.99 -19.77 -24.51
C ASP A 108 26.85 -18.53 -24.84
#